data_AF-A0A6V7BDY8-F1
#
_entry.id   AF-A0A6V7BDY8-F1
#
_cell.length_a   1.000
_cell.length_b   1.000
_cell.length_c   1.000
_cell.angle_alpha   90.00
_cell.angle_beta   90.00
_cell.angle_gamma   90.00
#
_symmetry.space_group_name_H-M   'P 1'
#
loop_
_entity.id
_entity.type
_entity.pdbx_description
1 polymer ?
#
loop_
_entity_poly.entity_id
_entity_poly.type
_entity_poly.pdbx_seq_one_letter_code
_entity_poly.pdbx_strand_id
1 'polypeptide(L)'
;MKCTDATTAKGCTAGNVETGDFYDVELSPVCGDDGFFAGVAQAQGVDALRAVPTTGSNAAANANLAQGQLVCIQGIGRAGQNPLYYYVVAIPASSVAKCKDNALCEQYGDRPIKRLVPAAGDACHAAAPGQYVGDCVQGWVSANALDVFSNGI
;
A
#
# COMPACT_ATOMS: atom_id res chain seq x y z
N MET A 1 -6.48 -5.87 10.66
CA MET A 1 -5.63 -5.11 11.60
C MET A 1 -6.47 -4.73 12.80
N LYS A 2 -5.89 -4.73 14.00
CA LYS A 2 -6.51 -4.23 15.22
C LYS A 2 -5.55 -3.25 15.89
N CYS A 3 -6.05 -2.12 16.36
CA CYS A 3 -5.26 -1.15 17.12
C CYS A 3 -5.76 -1.08 18.56
N THR A 4 -4.83 -0.99 19.50
CA THR A 4 -5.16 -0.78 20.92
C THR A 4 -5.82 0.58 21.13
N ASP A 5 -5.39 1.60 20.39
CA ASP A 5 -6.09 2.88 20.28
C ASP A 5 -6.37 3.19 18.81
N ALA A 6 -7.63 3.02 18.40
CA ALA A 6 -8.08 3.31 17.05
C ALA A 6 -8.11 4.82 16.75
N THR A 7 -8.21 5.68 17.77
CA THR A 7 -8.28 7.14 17.61
C THR A 7 -6.92 7.72 17.29
N THR A 8 -5.87 7.22 17.95
CA THR A 8 -4.49 7.68 17.74
C THR A 8 -3.69 6.76 16.83
N ALA A 9 -4.31 5.70 16.28
CA ALA A 9 -3.65 4.72 15.42
C ALA A 9 -2.42 4.07 16.08
N LYS A 10 -2.48 3.84 17.40
CA LYS A 10 -1.36 3.30 18.19
C LYS A 10 -1.56 1.84 18.58
N GLY A 11 -0.44 1.13 18.65
CA GLY A 11 -0.41 -0.30 19.01
C GLY A 11 -1.18 -1.15 18.02
N CYS A 12 -1.05 -0.86 16.73
CA CYS A 12 -1.72 -1.62 15.68
C CYS A 12 -0.97 -2.91 15.40
N THR A 13 -1.72 -4.00 15.21
CA THR A 13 -1.19 -5.31 14.83
C THR A 13 -2.00 -5.90 13.69
N ALA A 14 -1.35 -6.71 12.86
CA ALA A 14 -1.98 -7.48 11.80
C ALA A 14 -1.48 -8.92 11.82
N GLY A 15 -2.33 -9.89 11.45
CA GLY A 15 -2.03 -11.32 11.56
C GLY A 15 -2.74 -11.96 12.75
N ASN A 16 -2.18 -13.05 13.27
CA ASN A 16 -2.73 -13.85 14.35
C ASN A 16 -1.91 -13.66 15.64
N VAL A 17 -2.43 -12.79 16.53
CA VAL A 17 -1.79 -12.49 17.81
C VAL A 17 -1.82 -13.70 18.76
N GLU A 18 -2.84 -14.55 18.70
CA GLU A 18 -3.01 -15.70 19.60
C GLU A 18 -1.94 -16.77 19.35
N THR A 19 -1.49 -16.93 18.11
CA THR A 19 -0.43 -17.87 17.73
C THR A 19 0.96 -17.24 17.74
N GLY A 20 1.08 -15.95 18.10
CA GLY A 20 2.33 -15.20 18.03
C GLY A 20 2.80 -14.88 16.60
N ASP A 21 1.92 -15.07 15.62
CA ASP A 21 2.21 -14.87 14.20
C ASP A 21 1.55 -13.59 13.70
N PHE A 22 2.10 -12.47 14.18
CA PHE A 22 1.59 -11.15 13.90
C PHE A 22 2.72 -10.19 13.58
N TYR A 23 2.35 -9.06 13.00
CA TYR A 23 3.21 -7.94 12.69
C TYR A 23 2.78 -6.74 13.51
N ASP A 24 3.75 -6.01 14.04
CA ASP A 24 3.53 -4.66 14.53
C ASP A 24 3.30 -3.76 13.33
N VAL A 25 2.20 -2.99 13.38
CA VAL A 25 1.80 -2.09 12.30
C VAL A 25 2.02 -0.66 12.73
N GLU A 26 2.88 0.02 11.99
CA GLU A 26 3.07 1.47 12.05
C GLU A 26 2.23 2.11 10.94
N LEU A 27 1.27 2.96 11.30
CA LEU A 27 0.47 3.68 10.31
C LEU A 27 1.20 4.96 9.86
N SER A 28 1.27 5.16 8.55
CA SER A 28 1.87 6.33 7.93
C SER A 28 0.84 7.46 7.81
N PRO A 29 1.25 8.75 7.78
CA PRO A 29 0.35 9.85 7.49
C PRO A 29 -0.33 9.73 6.11
N VAL A 30 -1.29 10.63 5.86
CA VAL A 30 -2.07 10.67 4.63
C VAL A 30 -1.19 10.74 3.38
N CYS A 31 -1.71 10.23 2.26
CA CYS A 31 -1.00 10.07 0.99
C CYS A 31 -0.79 11.39 0.20
N GLY A 32 -0.48 12.48 0.92
CA GLY A 32 -0.29 13.82 0.35
C GLY A 32 1.15 14.06 -0.11
N ASP A 33 1.55 15.32 -0.23
CA ASP A 33 2.88 15.67 -0.74
C ASP A 33 4.04 15.10 0.11
N ASP A 34 3.83 14.96 1.42
CA ASP A 34 4.79 14.34 2.35
C ASP A 34 4.47 12.85 2.62
N GLY A 35 3.62 12.26 1.77
CA GLY A 35 3.27 10.86 1.82
C GLY A 35 4.47 9.96 1.54
N PHE A 36 4.37 8.73 2.03
CA PHE A 36 5.40 7.71 1.79
C PHE A 36 5.02 6.91 0.55
N PHE A 37 5.82 7.00 -0.50
CA PHE A 37 5.49 6.41 -1.80
C PHE A 37 6.47 5.32 -2.21
N ALA A 38 5.99 4.42 -3.06
CA ALA A 38 6.79 3.37 -3.65
C ALA A 38 6.29 3.00 -5.04
N GLY A 39 7.16 2.33 -5.80
CA GLY A 39 6.84 1.71 -7.07
C GLY A 39 6.86 0.19 -6.98
N VAL A 40 5.95 -0.50 -7.68
CA VAL A 40 6.04 -1.97 -7.81
C VAL A 40 7.25 -2.33 -8.68
N ALA A 41 8.23 -3.00 -8.10
CA ALA A 41 9.50 -3.32 -8.76
C ALA A 41 9.50 -4.67 -9.49
N GLN A 42 8.70 -5.63 -9.00
CA GLN A 42 8.67 -6.99 -9.54
C GLN A 42 8.08 -7.05 -10.95
N ALA A 43 8.74 -7.79 -11.85
CA ALA A 43 8.35 -7.91 -13.26
C ALA A 43 6.94 -8.49 -13.46
N GLN A 44 6.53 -9.43 -12.62
CA GLN A 44 5.19 -10.02 -12.66
C GLN A 44 4.13 -9.14 -11.95
N GLY A 45 4.52 -7.97 -11.45
CA GLY A 45 3.70 -7.20 -10.53
C GLY A 45 3.66 -7.83 -9.14
N VAL A 46 2.68 -7.42 -8.33
CA VAL A 46 2.49 -7.94 -6.98
C VAL A 46 1.03 -7.94 -6.56
N ASP A 47 0.63 -8.97 -5.82
CA ASP A 47 -0.72 -9.06 -5.28
C ASP A 47 -0.90 -8.14 -4.06
N ALA A 48 -1.95 -7.33 -4.08
CA ALA A 48 -2.43 -6.56 -2.95
C ALA A 48 -3.39 -7.42 -2.12
N LEU A 49 -2.93 -7.90 -0.97
CA LEU A 49 -3.63 -8.88 -0.13
C LEU A 49 -4.62 -8.21 0.83
N ARG A 50 -5.74 -8.87 1.11
CA ARG A 50 -6.74 -8.39 2.08
C ARG A 50 -6.24 -8.36 3.52
N ALA A 51 -5.27 -9.20 3.83
CA ALA A 51 -4.64 -9.33 5.12
C ALA A 51 -3.17 -9.68 4.91
N VAL A 52 -2.34 -9.38 5.91
CA VAL A 52 -1.00 -9.94 5.98
C VAL A 52 -1.08 -11.47 6.05
N PRO A 53 -0.29 -12.21 5.25
CA PRO A 53 -0.18 -13.65 5.37
C PRO A 53 0.26 -14.06 6.78
N THR A 54 -0.21 -15.23 7.22
CA THR A 54 0.27 -15.89 8.44
C THR A 54 0.69 -17.31 8.05
N THR A 55 1.59 -17.90 8.82
CA THR A 55 2.10 -19.26 8.72
C THR A 55 0.96 -20.24 8.48
N GLY A 56 1.04 -20.98 7.37
CA GLY A 56 0.05 -21.97 6.97
C GLY A 56 -1.23 -21.39 6.32
N SER A 57 -1.32 -20.08 6.12
CA SER A 57 -2.48 -19.41 5.50
C SER A 57 -2.07 -18.52 4.32
N ASN A 58 -2.78 -18.66 3.20
CA ASN A 58 -2.68 -17.72 2.09
C ASN A 58 -3.76 -16.66 2.24
N ALA A 59 -3.37 -15.40 2.39
CA ALA A 59 -4.31 -14.29 2.37
C ALA A 59 -4.87 -14.10 0.95
N ALA A 60 -6.18 -13.88 0.83
CA ALA A 60 -6.79 -13.64 -0.46
C ALA A 60 -6.34 -12.29 -1.04
N ALA A 61 -6.01 -12.28 -2.33
CA ALA A 61 -5.67 -11.08 -3.07
C ALA A 61 -6.93 -10.29 -3.49
N ASN A 62 -6.86 -8.97 -3.40
CA ASN A 62 -7.86 -8.03 -3.94
C ASN A 62 -7.62 -7.75 -5.41
N ALA A 63 -6.36 -7.59 -5.77
CA ALA A 63 -5.91 -7.22 -7.10
C ALA A 63 -4.43 -7.55 -7.24
N ASN A 64 -3.97 -7.59 -8.48
CA ASN A 64 -2.55 -7.59 -8.83
C ASN A 64 -2.18 -6.21 -9.40
N LEU A 65 -1.19 -5.58 -8.80
CA LEU A 65 -0.60 -4.31 -9.21
C LEU A 65 0.56 -4.59 -10.15
N ALA A 66 0.52 -4.05 -11.38
CA ALA A 66 1.56 -4.29 -12.37
C ALA A 66 2.91 -3.66 -11.99
N GLN A 67 3.99 -4.15 -12.60
CA GLN A 67 5.30 -3.51 -12.50
C GLN A 67 5.22 -2.03 -12.90
N GLY A 68 5.89 -1.17 -12.15
CA GLY A 68 5.88 0.27 -12.38
C GLY A 68 4.65 0.97 -11.81
N GLN A 69 3.75 0.28 -11.11
CA GLN A 69 2.59 0.94 -10.50
C GLN A 69 3.04 1.79 -9.31
N LEU A 70 2.67 3.08 -9.32
CA LEU A 70 2.82 3.96 -8.17
C LEU A 70 1.84 3.59 -7.08
N VAL A 71 2.33 3.54 -5.84
CA VAL A 71 1.50 3.34 -4.65
C VAL A 71 1.91 4.29 -3.54
N CYS A 72 0.95 4.65 -2.71
CA CYS A 72 1.20 5.27 -1.42
C CYS A 72 1.15 4.20 -0.32
N ILE A 73 2.12 4.23 0.60
CA ILE A 73 2.20 3.38 1.77
C ILE A 73 1.48 4.09 2.93
N GLN A 74 0.44 3.45 3.46
CA GLN A 74 -0.32 3.91 4.62
C GLN A 74 -0.05 3.09 5.88
N GLY A 75 0.65 1.97 5.76
CA GLY A 75 1.03 1.16 6.90
C GLY A 75 2.26 0.31 6.64
N ILE A 76 3.02 0.05 7.69
CA ILE A 76 4.23 -0.77 7.67
C ILE A 76 4.06 -1.91 8.66
N GLY A 77 3.92 -3.13 8.15
CA GLY A 77 3.91 -4.36 8.95
C GLY A 77 5.35 -4.83 9.17
N ARG A 78 5.81 -4.78 10.42
CA ARG A 78 7.16 -5.16 10.83
C ARG A 78 7.15 -6.46 11.64
N ALA A 79 8.19 -7.27 11.44
CA ALA A 79 8.60 -8.28 12.40
C ALA A 79 9.95 -7.82 13.00
N GLY A 80 9.92 -7.35 14.24
CA GLY A 80 11.05 -6.64 14.83
C GLY A 80 11.32 -5.31 14.11
N GLN A 81 12.56 -5.05 13.72
CA GLN A 81 12.94 -3.76 13.09
C GLN A 81 12.71 -3.73 11.58
N ASN A 82 12.55 -4.88 10.93
CA ASN A 82 12.52 -4.96 9.47
C ASN A 82 11.08 -4.86 8.93
N PRO A 83 10.79 -3.96 7.98
CA PRO A 83 9.50 -3.97 7.28
C PRO A 83 9.41 -5.24 6.41
N LEU A 84 8.34 -6.00 6.59
CA LEU A 84 8.08 -7.20 5.79
C LEU A 84 6.88 -7.01 4.86
N TYR A 85 5.92 -6.18 5.26
CA TYR A 85 4.77 -5.83 4.44
C TYR A 85 4.48 -4.34 4.50
N TYR A 86 3.99 -3.80 3.40
CA TYR A 86 3.41 -2.47 3.33
C TYR A 86 1.93 -2.57 3.04
N TYR A 87 1.11 -1.83 3.79
CA TYR A 87 -0.26 -1.58 3.40
C TYR A 87 -0.26 -0.39 2.46
N VAL A 88 -0.69 -0.63 1.22
CA VAL A 88 -0.59 0.36 0.15
C VAL A 88 -1.94 0.67 -0.45
N VAL A 89 -2.04 1.85 -1.03
CA VAL A 89 -3.14 2.28 -1.91
C VAL A 89 -2.54 2.71 -3.25
N ALA A 90 -3.05 2.14 -4.34
CA ALA A 90 -2.75 2.60 -5.69
C ALA A 90 -3.53 3.88 -5.95
N ILE A 91 -2.80 4.96 -6.24
CA ILE A 91 -3.35 6.30 -6.44
C ILE A 91 -2.95 6.83 -7.82
N PRO A 92 -3.73 7.75 -8.41
CA PRO A 92 -3.34 8.38 -9.66
C PRO A 92 -2.04 9.16 -9.49
N ALA A 93 -1.02 8.93 -10.31
CA ALA A 93 0.25 9.64 -10.22
C ALA A 93 0.06 11.17 -10.39
N SER A 94 -0.89 11.57 -11.24
CA SER A 94 -1.26 12.98 -11.47
C SER A 94 -1.82 13.69 -10.23
N SER A 95 -2.24 12.96 -9.20
CA SER A 95 -2.75 13.53 -7.96
C SER A 95 -1.65 13.93 -6.97
N VAL A 96 -0.42 13.46 -7.19
CA VAL A 96 0.74 13.76 -6.35
C VAL A 96 1.47 14.95 -6.96
N ALA A 97 1.51 16.10 -6.27
CA ALA A 97 2.07 17.31 -6.86
C ALA A 97 3.55 17.15 -7.23
N LYS A 98 4.31 16.38 -6.42
CA LYS A 98 5.73 16.07 -6.65
C LYS A 98 5.98 15.17 -7.86
N CYS A 99 4.95 14.50 -8.40
CA CYS A 99 5.09 13.69 -9.62
C CYS A 99 5.15 14.50 -10.91
N LYS A 100 4.77 15.78 -10.88
CA LYS A 100 4.81 16.62 -12.07
C LYS A 100 6.25 16.82 -12.53
N ASP A 101 6.51 16.50 -13.79
CA ASP A 101 7.83 16.61 -14.44
C ASP A 101 8.95 15.81 -13.72
N ASN A 102 8.57 14.74 -13.00
CA ASN A 102 9.50 13.92 -12.23
C ASN A 102 9.72 12.55 -12.89
N ALA A 103 10.97 12.24 -13.23
CA ALA A 103 11.36 10.99 -13.87
C ALA A 103 11.00 9.74 -13.05
N LEU A 104 10.97 9.84 -11.71
CA LEU A 104 10.50 8.74 -10.86
C LEU A 104 9.04 8.42 -11.14
N CYS A 105 8.19 9.40 -11.41
CA CYS A 105 6.78 9.16 -11.71
C CYS A 105 6.52 8.77 -13.17
N GLU A 106 7.47 9.04 -14.07
CA GLU A 106 7.49 8.45 -15.41
C GLU A 106 7.77 6.94 -15.32
N GLN A 107 8.78 6.56 -14.52
CA GLN A 107 9.12 5.17 -14.23
C GLN A 107 8.00 4.46 -13.44
N TYR A 108 7.50 5.12 -12.39
CA TYR A 108 6.49 4.63 -11.46
C TYR A 108 5.24 5.50 -11.50
N GLY A 109 4.21 5.05 -12.21
CA GLY A 109 3.01 5.85 -12.44
C GLY A 109 1.75 5.01 -12.53
N ASP A 110 0.77 5.52 -13.26
CA ASP A 110 -0.47 4.77 -13.52
C ASP A 110 -0.17 3.57 -14.41
N ARG A 111 -0.55 2.37 -13.95
CA ARG A 111 -0.43 1.12 -14.70
C ARG A 111 -1.75 0.36 -14.67
N PRO A 112 -1.94 -0.60 -15.59
CA PRO A 112 -3.10 -1.49 -15.52
C PRO A 112 -3.11 -2.28 -14.20
N ILE A 113 -4.24 -2.26 -13.50
CA ILE A 113 -4.45 -3.06 -12.29
C ILE A 113 -5.41 -4.19 -12.62
N LYS A 114 -4.97 -5.43 -12.40
CA LYS A 114 -5.83 -6.61 -12.56
C LYS A 114 -6.61 -6.83 -11.28
N ARG A 115 -7.87 -6.41 -11.26
CA ARG A 115 -8.75 -6.63 -10.11
C ARG A 115 -9.24 -8.07 -10.04
N LEU A 116 -9.25 -8.63 -8.84
CA LEU A 116 -9.85 -9.93 -8.52
C LEU A 116 -11.23 -9.76 -7.85
N VAL A 117 -11.55 -8.54 -7.44
CA VAL A 117 -12.86 -8.12 -6.93
C VAL A 117 -13.45 -7.09 -7.87
N PRO A 118 -14.74 -7.18 -8.24
CA PRO A 118 -15.38 -6.17 -9.08
C PRO A 118 -15.26 -4.76 -8.51
N ALA A 119 -15.10 -3.78 -9.40
CA ALA A 119 -15.21 -2.36 -9.09
C ALA A 119 -16.66 -2.01 -8.71
N ALA A 120 -16.86 -1.08 -7.75
CA ALA A 120 -18.18 -0.54 -7.46
C ALA A 120 -18.64 0.49 -8.53
N GLY A 121 -17.71 0.96 -9.37
CA GLY A 121 -18.00 1.82 -10.53
C GLY A 121 -17.58 3.28 -10.34
N ASP A 122 -17.01 3.65 -9.20
CA ASP A 122 -16.44 4.96 -8.94
C ASP A 122 -14.92 4.88 -9.08
N ALA A 123 -14.33 5.53 -10.07
CA ALA A 123 -12.90 5.45 -10.31
C ALA A 123 -12.12 6.04 -9.12
N CYS A 124 -10.93 5.50 -8.83
CA CYS A 124 -10.08 6.05 -7.78
C CYS A 124 -9.69 7.50 -8.11
N HIS A 125 -9.98 8.42 -7.20
CA HIS A 125 -9.67 9.84 -7.36
C HIS A 125 -9.36 10.52 -6.03
N ALA A 126 -8.65 11.65 -6.10
CA ALA A 126 -8.38 12.47 -4.93
C ALA A 126 -9.67 13.22 -4.51
N ALA A 127 -10.06 13.09 -3.25
CA ALA A 127 -11.13 13.89 -2.64
C ALA A 127 -10.58 15.16 -1.99
N ALA A 128 -9.37 15.07 -1.43
CA ALA A 128 -8.60 16.16 -0.82
C ALA A 128 -7.10 15.79 -0.88
N PRO A 129 -6.17 16.72 -0.60
CA PRO A 129 -4.75 16.40 -0.55
C PRO A 129 -4.48 15.19 0.36
N GLY A 130 -3.95 14.12 -0.24
CA GLY A 130 -3.65 12.86 0.44
C GLY A 130 -4.83 11.97 0.83
N GLN A 131 -6.06 12.35 0.47
CA GLN A 131 -7.26 11.57 0.69
C GLN A 131 -7.81 11.07 -0.65
N TYR A 132 -7.97 9.76 -0.75
CA TYR A 132 -8.39 9.09 -1.97
C TYR A 132 -9.66 8.30 -1.71
N VAL A 133 -10.63 8.44 -2.61
CA VAL A 133 -11.95 7.83 -2.53
C VAL A 133 -12.31 7.15 -3.85
N GLY A 134 -13.46 6.47 -3.85
CA GLY A 134 -13.87 5.59 -4.93
C GLY A 134 -13.16 4.25 -4.82
N ASP A 135 -13.01 3.56 -5.95
CA ASP A 135 -12.48 2.21 -6.02
C ASP A 135 -10.94 2.18 -6.01
N CYS A 136 -10.29 2.90 -5.10
CA CYS A 136 -8.84 2.81 -4.96
C CYS A 136 -8.43 1.40 -4.52
N VAL A 137 -7.54 0.78 -5.29
CA VAL A 137 -7.06 -0.56 -4.98
C VAL A 137 -6.10 -0.47 -3.81
N GLN A 138 -6.38 -1.23 -2.76
CA GLN A 138 -5.59 -1.24 -1.54
C GLN A 138 -5.38 -2.66 -1.02
N GLY A 139 -4.27 -2.85 -0.31
CA GLY A 139 -3.95 -4.12 0.32
C GLY A 139 -2.52 -4.20 0.85
N TRP A 140 -2.22 -5.32 1.49
CA TRP A 140 -0.90 -5.66 1.98
C TRP A 140 -0.05 -6.24 0.86
N VAL A 141 1.17 -5.73 0.73
CA VAL A 141 2.12 -6.08 -0.31
C VAL A 141 3.46 -6.40 0.35
N SER A 142 4.18 -7.40 -0.15
CA SER A 142 5.50 -7.74 0.37
C SER A 142 6.48 -6.57 0.20
N ALA A 143 7.25 -6.25 1.24
CA ALA A 143 8.19 -5.14 1.21
C ALA A 143 9.27 -5.28 0.14
N ASN A 144 9.70 -6.50 -0.17
CA ASN A 144 10.68 -6.79 -1.21
C ASN A 144 10.15 -6.67 -2.64
N ALA A 145 8.85 -6.40 -2.81
CA ALA A 145 8.23 -6.20 -4.12
C ALA A 145 8.16 -4.72 -4.52
N LEU A 146 8.53 -3.83 -3.60
CA LEU A 146 8.41 -2.39 -3.75
C LEU A 146 9.78 -1.72 -3.73
N ASP A 147 9.98 -0.79 -4.66
CA ASP A 147 11.03 0.21 -4.58
C ASP A 147 10.48 1.41 -3.81
N VAL A 148 10.86 1.49 -2.54
CA VAL A 148 10.46 2.59 -1.66
C VAL A 148 11.33 3.81 -1.94
N PHE A 149 10.71 4.98 -2.08
CA PHE A 149 11.42 6.21 -2.35
C PHE A 149 11.96 6.82 -1.05
N SER A 150 13.10 6.30 -0.58
CA SER A 150 13.71 6.63 0.72
C SER A 150 14.08 8.12 0.92
N ASN A 151 14.01 8.96 -0.12
CA ASN A 151 14.28 10.40 -0.07
C ASN A 151 13.13 11.27 -0.64
N GLY A 152 11.92 10.71 -0.72
CA GLY A 152 10.78 11.35 -1.36
C GLY A 152 10.69 11.09 -2.86
N ILE A 153 9.60 11.57 -3.45
CA ILE A 153 9.41 11.71 -4.91
C ILE A 153 10.14 12.98 -5.35
#